data_AF-A0A1X0RNB0-F1
#
_entry.id   AF-A0A1X0RNB0-F1
#
_cell.length_a   1.000
_cell.length_b   1.000
_cell.length_c   1.000
_cell.angle_alpha   90.00
_cell.angle_beta   90.00
_cell.angle_gamma   90.00
#
_symmetry.space_group_name_H-M   'P 1'
#
loop_
_entity.id
_entity.type
_entity.pdbx_description
1 polymer ?
#
loop_
_entity_poly.entity_id
_entity_poly.type
_entity_poly.pdbx_seq_one_letter_code
_entity_poly.pdbx_strand_id
1 'polypeptide(L)'
;LKALMWKKNRVIFLLSLLAFNMKYSMYTSFLNYMERNYLSREKFVHWSAAFQPQIFSNMETNNFIESWHNQLKTVYLGRKRNRRVDRLISVLVDDVEPDYIDNTCRITLNVGRMGPEERRRREL
;
A
#
# COMPACT_ATOMS: atom_id res chain seq x y z
N LEU A 1 5.33 -13.72 3.77
CA LEU A 1 4.35 -13.03 4.64
C LEU A 1 2.95 -12.95 4.04
N LYS A 2 2.76 -12.49 2.79
CA LYS A 2 1.44 -12.44 2.13
C LYS A 2 0.66 -13.76 2.22
N ALA A 3 1.27 -14.88 1.86
CA ALA A 3 0.63 -16.20 1.95
C ALA A 3 0.24 -16.62 3.38
N LEU A 4 0.93 -16.10 4.40
CA LEU A 4 0.62 -16.32 5.82
C LEU A 4 -0.57 -15.44 6.25
N MET A 5 -0.56 -14.16 5.84
CA MET A 5 -1.60 -13.18 6.14
C MET A 5 -2.99 -13.62 5.65
N TRP A 6 -3.09 -14.17 4.46
CA TRP A 6 -4.36 -14.55 3.82
C TRP A 6 -4.91 -15.92 4.23
N LYS A 7 -4.27 -16.64 5.17
CA LYS A 7 -4.83 -17.89 5.69
C LYS A 7 -6.13 -17.58 6.43
N LYS A 8 -7.24 -18.20 6.01
CA LYS A 8 -8.57 -18.00 6.61
C LYS A 8 -8.81 -18.85 7.86
N ASN A 9 -8.14 -20.00 7.97
CA ASN A 9 -8.27 -20.90 9.11
C ASN A 9 -7.16 -20.64 10.13
N ARG A 10 -7.54 -20.45 11.41
CA ARG A 10 -6.63 -20.17 12.53
C ARG A 10 -5.60 -21.27 12.75
N VAL A 11 -6.00 -22.54 12.62
CA VAL A 11 -5.08 -23.68 12.79
C VAL A 11 -4.04 -23.69 11.66
N ILE A 12 -4.49 -23.51 10.41
CA ILE A 12 -3.58 -23.45 9.25
C ILE A 12 -2.63 -22.24 9.35
N PHE A 13 -3.11 -21.10 9.86
CA PHE A 13 -2.29 -19.92 10.12
C PHE A 13 -1.18 -20.23 11.13
N LEU A 14 -1.50 -20.82 12.29
CA LEU A 14 -0.53 -21.15 13.32
C LEU A 14 0.50 -22.18 12.86
N LEU A 15 0.07 -23.22 12.12
CA LEU A 15 0.98 -24.19 11.50
C LEU A 15 1.92 -23.52 10.47
N SER A 16 1.38 -22.61 9.66
CA SER A 16 2.18 -21.85 8.69
C SER A 16 3.15 -20.87 9.37
N LEU A 17 2.78 -20.31 10.53
CA LEU A 17 3.64 -19.45 11.34
C LEU A 17 4.80 -20.24 11.96
N LEU A 18 4.53 -21.43 12.47
CA LEU A 18 5.57 -22.35 12.96
C LEU A 18 6.54 -22.73 11.83
N ALA A 19 6.01 -23.11 10.66
CA ALA A 19 6.83 -23.40 9.49
C ALA A 19 7.67 -22.19 9.03
N PHE A 20 7.12 -20.98 9.13
CA PHE A 20 7.85 -19.74 8.85
C PHE A 20 9.02 -19.54 9.83
N ASN A 21 8.79 -19.71 11.13
CA ASN A 21 9.85 -19.59 12.14
C ASN A 21 10.95 -20.64 11.93
N MET A 22 10.59 -21.89 11.61
CA MET A 22 11.57 -22.93 11.30
C MET A 22 12.39 -22.61 10.05
N LYS A 23 11.74 -22.14 8.98
CA LYS A 23 12.40 -21.78 7.72
C LYS A 23 13.44 -20.67 7.88
N TYR A 24 13.18 -19.68 8.73
CA TYR A 24 14.08 -18.54 8.96
C TYR A 24 14.85 -18.63 10.27
N SER A 25 14.90 -19.82 10.90
CA SER A 25 15.56 -20.07 12.18
C SER A 25 17.03 -19.63 12.20
N MET A 26 17.73 -19.75 11.06
CA MET A 26 19.12 -19.31 10.91
C MET A 26 19.30 -17.79 10.93
N TYR A 27 18.23 -17.00 10.75
CA TYR A 27 18.26 -15.54 10.72
C TYR A 27 17.64 -14.94 11.98
N THR A 28 18.29 -15.12 13.12
CA THR A 28 17.78 -14.73 14.45
C THR A 28 17.45 -13.24 14.56
N SER A 29 18.28 -12.34 14.00
CA SER A 29 18.00 -10.90 13.99
C SER A 29 16.73 -10.55 13.21
N PHE A 30 16.50 -11.23 12.09
CA PHE A 30 15.29 -11.06 11.29
C PHE A 30 14.06 -11.59 12.04
N LEU A 31 14.14 -12.78 12.63
CA LEU A 31 13.04 -13.34 13.42
C LEU A 31 12.72 -12.46 14.65
N ASN A 32 13.73 -11.94 15.34
CA ASN A 32 13.53 -11.01 16.46
C ASN A 32 12.80 -9.74 16.03
N TYR A 33 13.18 -9.17 14.88
CA TYR A 33 12.48 -8.04 14.30
C TYR A 33 11.02 -8.39 13.96
N MET A 34 10.80 -9.54 13.29
CA MET A 34 9.48 -9.99 12.88
C MET A 34 8.57 -10.27 14.08
N GLU A 35 9.09 -10.94 15.11
CA GLU A 35 8.37 -11.22 16.36
C GLU A 35 7.94 -9.93 17.06
N ARG A 36 8.89 -9.02 17.26
CA ARG A 36 8.63 -7.74 17.92
C ARG A 36 7.63 -6.87 17.17
N ASN A 37 7.64 -6.89 15.84
CA ASN A 37 6.86 -5.93 15.03
C ASN A 37 5.58 -6.50 14.43
N TYR A 38 5.49 -7.81 14.22
CA TYR A 38 4.40 -8.40 13.44
C TYR A 38 3.84 -9.71 14.00
N LEU A 39 4.70 -10.61 14.49
CA LEU A 39 4.33 -12.00 14.78
C LEU A 39 3.94 -12.26 16.25
N SER A 40 4.02 -11.25 17.13
CA SER A 40 3.48 -11.38 18.47
C SER A 40 1.95 -11.55 18.45
N ARG A 41 1.43 -12.26 19.46
CA ARG A 41 -0.01 -12.58 19.57
C ARG A 41 -0.91 -11.36 19.52
N GLU A 42 -0.50 -10.28 20.16
CA GLU A 42 -1.23 -9.01 20.17
C GLU A 42 -1.28 -8.37 18.78
N LYS A 43 -0.26 -8.59 17.93
CA LYS A 43 -0.12 -7.91 16.64
C LYS A 43 -0.81 -8.67 15.52
N PHE A 44 -0.60 -9.98 15.39
CA PHE A 44 -1.16 -10.73 14.26
C PHE A 44 -2.67 -10.86 14.29
N VAL A 45 -3.30 -10.73 15.45
CA VAL A 45 -4.76 -10.73 15.57
C VAL A 45 -5.40 -9.55 14.81
N HIS A 46 -4.65 -8.47 14.56
CA HIS A 46 -5.15 -7.29 13.85
C HIS A 46 -4.96 -7.34 12.32
N TRP A 47 -3.93 -8.03 11.82
CA TRP A 47 -3.60 -8.04 10.39
C TRP A 47 -3.80 -9.38 9.68
N SER A 48 -4.05 -10.48 10.41
CA SER A 48 -4.26 -11.79 9.77
C SER A 48 -5.73 -12.03 9.44
N ALA A 49 -5.98 -12.55 8.23
CA ALA A 49 -7.33 -12.85 7.74
C ALA A 49 -8.06 -13.90 8.61
N ALA A 50 -7.33 -14.83 9.23
CA ALA A 50 -7.88 -15.85 10.13
C ALA A 50 -8.54 -15.27 11.40
N PHE A 51 -8.17 -14.06 11.79
CA PHE A 51 -8.68 -13.39 12.98
C PHE A 51 -9.55 -12.16 12.66
N GLN A 52 -9.48 -11.63 11.43
CA GLN A 52 -10.27 -10.50 10.95
C GLN A 52 -11.03 -10.82 9.64
N PRO A 53 -11.88 -11.86 9.60
CA PRO A 53 -12.50 -12.33 8.35
C PRO A 53 -13.37 -11.27 7.66
N GLN A 54 -13.97 -10.35 8.42
CA GLN A 54 -14.79 -9.26 7.89
C GLN A 54 -13.98 -8.18 7.17
N ILE A 55 -12.76 -7.87 7.63
CA ILE A 55 -11.90 -6.83 7.05
C ILE A 55 -11.21 -7.36 5.79
N PHE A 56 -10.79 -8.61 5.81
CA PHE A 56 -10.06 -9.26 4.71
C PHE A 56 -10.97 -9.94 3.68
N SER A 57 -12.24 -9.54 3.58
CA SER A 57 -13.15 -10.01 2.53
C SER A 57 -12.95 -9.26 1.20
N ASN A 58 -12.65 -7.96 1.27
CA ASN A 58 -12.58 -7.06 0.10
C ASN A 58 -11.26 -6.26 0.00
N MET A 59 -10.29 -6.51 0.88
CA MET A 59 -9.12 -5.65 1.07
C MET A 59 -7.86 -6.17 0.35
N GLU A 60 -7.98 -6.58 -0.92
CA GLU A 60 -6.81 -6.69 -1.82
C GLU A 60 -6.34 -5.31 -2.34
N THR A 61 -6.59 -4.25 -1.57
CA THR A 61 -6.31 -2.85 -1.92
C THR A 61 -4.83 -2.52 -1.93
N ASN A 62 -3.94 -3.44 -1.53
CA ASN A 62 -2.49 -3.24 -1.62
C ASN A 62 -2.08 -2.84 -3.03
N ASN A 63 -2.62 -3.49 -4.07
CA ASN A 63 -2.26 -3.17 -5.45
C ASN A 63 -2.75 -1.77 -5.87
N PHE A 64 -3.93 -1.36 -5.40
CA PHE A 64 -4.48 -0.04 -5.71
C PHE A 64 -3.69 1.07 -5.02
N ILE A 65 -3.44 0.93 -3.72
CA ILE A 65 -2.67 1.88 -2.91
C ILE A 65 -1.23 1.96 -3.44
N GLU A 66 -0.58 0.83 -3.69
CA GLU A 66 0.79 0.77 -4.18
C GLU A 66 0.93 1.34 -5.60
N SER A 67 -0.05 1.09 -6.49
CA SER A 67 -0.12 1.71 -7.81
C SER A 67 -0.26 3.23 -7.72
N TRP A 68 -1.13 3.73 -6.84
CA TRP A 68 -1.28 5.17 -6.61
C TRP A 68 -0.02 5.80 -6.03
N HIS A 69 0.63 5.16 -5.04
CA HIS A 69 1.92 5.62 -4.51
C HIS A 69 3.00 5.66 -5.60
N ASN A 70 3.00 4.71 -6.53
CA ASN A 70 3.94 4.72 -7.65
C ASN A 70 3.68 5.89 -8.60
N GLN A 71 2.41 6.23 -8.87
CA GLN A 71 2.03 7.42 -9.63
C GLN A 71 2.46 8.70 -8.90
N LEU A 72 2.17 8.82 -7.60
CA LEU A 72 2.61 9.95 -6.78
C LEU A 72 4.13 10.14 -6.85
N LYS A 73 4.89 9.06 -6.64
CA LYS A 73 6.36 9.09 -6.67
C LYS A 73 6.89 9.40 -8.06
N THR A 74 6.31 8.84 -9.12
CA THR A 74 6.87 8.94 -10.48
C THR A 74 6.44 10.20 -11.19
N VAL A 75 5.15 10.54 -11.16
CA VAL A 75 4.57 11.67 -11.91
C VAL A 75 4.81 12.97 -11.17
N TYR A 76 4.38 13.07 -9.92
CA TYR A 76 4.39 14.35 -9.19
C TYR A 76 5.72 14.63 -8.47
N LEU A 77 6.37 13.60 -7.90
CA LEU A 77 7.62 13.78 -7.15
C LEU A 77 8.89 13.56 -8.01
N GLY A 78 8.75 13.04 -9.23
CA GLY A 78 9.87 12.79 -10.15
C GLY A 78 10.90 11.78 -9.63
N ARG A 79 10.47 10.82 -8.81
CA ARG A 79 11.29 9.82 -8.10
C ARG A 79 12.41 10.40 -7.22
N LYS A 80 12.37 11.70 -6.92
CA LYS A 80 13.35 12.34 -6.04
C LYS A 80 13.15 11.85 -4.62
N ARG A 81 14.24 11.37 -4.00
CA ARG A 81 14.21 10.88 -2.62
C ARG A 81 14.18 12.08 -1.67
N ASN A 82 13.29 12.04 -0.69
CA ASN A 82 13.24 12.95 0.46
C ASN A 82 12.91 14.42 0.11
N ARG A 83 11.63 14.73 -0.07
CA ARG A 83 11.13 16.11 0.04
C ARG A 83 10.63 16.33 1.46
N ARG A 84 10.88 17.52 2.03
CA ARG A 84 10.32 17.92 3.32
C ARG A 84 8.78 17.78 3.27
N VAL A 85 8.16 17.54 4.42
CA VAL A 85 6.71 17.32 4.51
C VAL A 85 5.92 18.50 3.92
N ASP A 86 6.39 19.73 4.12
CA ASP A 86 5.80 20.94 3.52
C ASP A 86 5.69 20.84 1.99
N ARG A 87 6.75 20.39 1.32
CA ARG A 87 6.77 20.22 -0.13
C ARG A 87 5.93 19.04 -0.62
N LEU A 88 5.71 18.03 0.22
CA LEU A 88 4.75 16.96 -0.11
C LEU A 88 3.32 17.50 -0.02
N ILE A 89 3.00 18.28 1.02
CA ILE A 89 1.69 18.90 1.19
C ILE A 89 1.40 19.84 0.02
N SER A 90 2.36 20.70 -0.36
CA SER A 90 2.16 21.61 -1.51
C SER A 90 1.83 20.83 -2.79
N VAL A 91 2.57 19.76 -3.08
CA VAL A 91 2.31 18.93 -4.28
C VAL A 91 0.93 18.25 -4.22
N LEU A 92 0.49 17.82 -3.03
CA LEU A 92 -0.81 17.20 -2.88
C LEU A 92 -1.96 18.19 -3.11
N VAL A 93 -1.82 19.44 -2.63
CA VAL A 93 -2.85 20.48 -2.72
C VAL A 93 -2.82 21.18 -4.07
N ASP A 94 -1.64 21.57 -4.55
CA ASP A 94 -1.50 22.42 -5.73
C ASP A 94 -1.57 21.61 -7.04
N ASP A 95 -1.10 20.35 -7.03
CA ASP A 95 -1.01 19.54 -8.25
C ASP A 95 -2.00 18.36 -8.23
N VAL A 96 -1.99 17.53 -7.17
CA VAL A 96 -2.73 16.26 -7.16
C VAL A 96 -4.25 16.44 -7.05
N GLU A 97 -4.70 17.35 -6.18
CA GLU A 97 -6.13 17.60 -5.96
C GLU A 97 -6.82 18.17 -7.23
N PRO A 98 -6.30 19.21 -7.90
CA PRO A 98 -6.88 19.70 -9.15
C PRO A 98 -6.89 18.64 -10.26
N ASP A 99 -5.83 17.85 -10.41
CA ASP A 99 -5.77 16.77 -11.40
C ASP A 99 -6.78 15.67 -11.11
N TYR A 100 -7.01 15.35 -9.83
CA TYR A 100 -8.03 14.38 -9.44
C TYR A 100 -9.45 14.88 -9.73
N ILE A 101 -9.74 16.15 -9.41
CA ILE A 101 -11.03 16.79 -9.70
C ILE A 101 -11.28 16.81 -11.20
N ASP A 102 -10.30 17.28 -11.99
CA ASP A 102 -10.42 17.34 -13.45
C ASP A 102 -10.65 15.96 -14.06
N ASN A 103 -9.85 14.97 -13.67
CA ASN A 103 -10.03 13.60 -14.16
C ASN A 103 -11.41 13.04 -13.80
N THR A 104 -11.95 13.37 -12.61
CA THR A 104 -13.30 13.00 -12.21
C THR A 104 -14.34 13.67 -13.10
N CYS A 105 -14.25 14.99 -13.30
CA CYS A 105 -15.14 15.74 -14.20
C CYS A 105 -15.11 15.17 -15.63
N ARG A 106 -13.94 14.84 -16.17
CA ARG A 106 -13.82 14.28 -17.52
C ARG A 106 -14.44 12.90 -17.66
N ILE A 107 -14.30 12.05 -16.64
CA ILE A 107 -14.96 10.74 -16.59
C ILE A 107 -16.48 10.94 -16.55
N THR A 108 -16.98 11.84 -15.71
CA THR A 108 -18.42 12.17 -15.64
C THR A 108 -18.96 12.69 -16.98
N LEU A 109 -18.15 13.45 -17.72
CA LEU A 109 -18.52 14.01 -19.02
C LEU A 109 -18.24 13.05 -20.21
N ASN A 110 -17.77 11.82 -19.96
CA ASN A 110 -17.37 10.83 -21.00
C ASN A 110 -16.30 11.33 -21.99
N VAL A 111 -15.47 12.30 -21.60
CA VAL A 111 -14.39 12.88 -22.43
C VAL A 111 -13.09 12.07 -22.35
N GLY A 112 -13.08 10.99 -21.57
CA GLY A 112 -11.92 10.13 -21.35
C GLY A 112 -10.86 10.75 -20.44
N ARG A 113 -9.84 9.97 -20.06
CA ARG A 113 -8.78 10.40 -19.14
C ARG A 113 -7.86 11.43 -19.80
N MET A 114 -7.38 12.39 -19.01
CA MET A 114 -6.40 13.38 -19.47
C MET A 114 -5.07 12.72 -19.87
N GLY A 115 -4.57 13.08 -21.05
CA GLY A 115 -3.30 12.58 -21.57
C GLY A 115 -2.08 13.24 -20.90
N PRO A 116 -0.91 12.58 -20.93
CA PRO A 116 0.32 13.11 -20.35
C PRO A 116 0.82 14.40 -21.03
N GLU A 117 0.44 14.65 -22.29
CA GLU A 117 0.77 15.91 -22.98
C GLU A 117 -0.06 17.10 -22.50
N GLU A 118 -1.35 16.90 -22.26
CA GLU A 118 -2.23 17.93 -21.71
C GLU A 118 -1.81 18.33 -20.29
N ARG A 119 -1.32 17.38 -19.48
CA ARG A 119 -0.75 17.68 -18.16
C ARG A 119 0.51 18.54 -18.26
N ARG A 120 1.45 18.19 -19.15
CA ARG A 120 2.68 18.98 -19.36
C ARG A 120 2.41 20.41 -19.81
N ARG A 121 1.30 20.66 -20.52
CA ARG A 121 0.90 22.02 -20.93
C ARG A 121 0.42 22.88 -19.76
N ARG A 122 0.07 22.29 -18.61
CA ARG A 122 -0.32 23.02 -17.39
C ARG A 122 0.86 23.42 -16.51
N GLU A 123 1.99 22.73 -16.66
CA GLU A 123 3.22 22.97 -15.92
C GLU A 123 4.09 24.12 -16.51
N LEU A 124 3.68 24.68 -17.67
CA LEU A 124 4.30 25.83 -18.37
C LEU A 124 3.59 27.14 -17.99
#